data_AF-A0A7X8CR38-F1
#
_entry.id   AF-A0A7X8CR38-F1
#
_cell.length_a   1.000
_cell.length_b   1.000
_cell.length_c   1.000
_cell.angle_alpha   90.00
_cell.angle_beta   90.00
_cell.angle_gamma   90.00
#
_symmetry.space_group_name_H-M   'P 1'
#
loop_
_entity.id
_entity.type
_entity.pdbx_description
1 polymer ?
#
loop_
_entity_poly.entity_id
_entity_poly.type
_entity_poly.pdbx_seq_one_letter_code
_entity_poly.pdbx_strand_id
1 'polypeptide(L)' 'MLYLFLNQDPSRPVIICEYAHTMGNSLGNFKKYRDRFQNYPRLQGGFNWDWVDQALSADGTGDGYWNIGNKD' A
#
# COMPACT_ATOMS: atom_id res chain seq x y z
N MET A 1 -11.65 0.00 -9.58
CA MET A 1 -11.55 -0.24 -8.12
C MET A 1 -12.15 0.91 -7.31
N LEU A 2 -11.55 2.12 -7.23
CA LEU A 2 -12.08 3.20 -6.37
C LEU A 2 -13.53 3.64 -6.65
N TYR A 3 -13.94 3.62 -7.93
CA TYR A 3 -15.31 3.98 -8.32
C TYR A 3 -16.40 3.10 -7.70
N LEU A 4 -16.08 1.85 -7.33
CA LEU A 4 -17.05 0.96 -6.68
C LEU A 4 -17.38 1.45 -5.27
N PHE A 5 -16.40 1.99 -4.54
CA PHE A 5 -16.62 2.54 -3.20
C PHE A 5 -17.45 3.83 -3.22
N LEU A 6 -17.34 4.61 -4.31
CA LEU A 6 -18.11 5.85 -4.49
C LEU A 6 -19.61 5.62 -4.71
N ASN A 7 -20.03 4.40 -5.08
CA ASN A 7 -21.44 4.07 -5.31
C ASN A 7 -22.17 3.50 -4.09
N GLN A 8 -21.47 3.31 -2.97
CA GLN A 8 -22.07 2.97 -1.67
C GLN A 8 -22.58 4.21 -0.93
N ASP A 9 -23.15 4.03 0.28
CA ASP A 9 -23.62 5.08 1.20
C ASP A 9 -22.75 6.35 1.11
N PRO A 10 -23.27 7.41 0.45
CA PRO A 10 -22.48 8.59 0.12
C PRO A 10 -22.13 9.43 1.36
N SER A 11 -22.75 9.17 2.52
CA SER A 11 -22.48 9.88 3.76
C SER A 11 -21.17 9.45 4.43
N ARG A 12 -20.65 8.27 4.11
CA ARG A 12 -19.48 7.69 4.77
C ARG A 12 -18.19 7.96 3.99
N PRO A 13 -17.11 8.43 4.63
CA PRO A 13 -15.81 8.53 3.99
C PRO A 13 -15.27 7.15 3.63
N VAL A 14 -14.42 7.11 2.61
CA VAL A 14 -13.69 5.92 2.18
C VAL A 14 -12.22 6.13 2.50
N ILE A 15 -11.66 5.23 3.32
CA ILE A 15 -10.23 5.15 3.62
C ILE A 15 -9.79 3.75 3.18
N ILE A 16 -8.75 3.68 2.36
CA ILE A 16 -8.26 2.39 1.86
C ILE A 16 -7.29 1.81 2.88
N CYS A 17 -7.64 0.68 3.48
CA CYS A 17 -6.80 0.02 4.50
C CYS A 17 -5.42 -0.36 3.95
N GLU A 18 -5.36 -0.82 2.69
CA GLU A 18 -4.12 -1.25 2.04
C GLU A 18 -4.17 -0.88 0.55
N TYR A 19 -3.18 -0.13 0.07
CA TYR A 19 -3.01 0.15 -1.35
C TYR A 19 -1.53 0.31 -1.72
N ALA A 20 -1.26 0.46 -3.02
CA ALA A 20 0.09 0.75 -3.53
C ALA A 20 1.17 -0.21 -3.01
N HIS A 21 0.96 -1.53 -3.20
CA HIS A 21 1.87 -2.58 -2.75
C HIS A 21 3.34 -2.29 -3.12
N THR A 22 4.22 -2.15 -2.12
CA THR A 22 5.58 -1.62 -2.27
C THR A 22 6.68 -2.68 -2.41
N MET A 23 6.34 -3.96 -2.50
CA MET A 23 7.32 -5.04 -2.63
C MET A 23 8.24 -4.87 -3.85
N GLY A 24 9.56 -4.88 -3.60
CA GLY A 24 10.58 -4.77 -4.65
C GLY A 24 10.55 -3.42 -5.38
N ASN A 25 10.77 -3.44 -6.70
CA ASN A 25 10.65 -2.24 -7.53
C ASN A 25 9.18 -2.05 -7.97
N SER A 26 8.38 -1.43 -7.09
CA SER A 26 6.95 -1.25 -7.27
C SER A 26 6.53 0.23 -7.15
N LEU A 27 5.41 0.52 -6.50
CA LEU A 27 4.85 1.88 -6.28
C LEU A 27 4.53 2.65 -7.58
N GLY A 28 4.30 1.92 -8.67
CA GLY A 28 3.89 2.50 -9.94
C GLY A 28 2.58 3.29 -9.81
N ASN A 29 2.44 4.35 -10.62
CA ASN A 29 1.17 5.07 -10.78
C ASN A 29 0.63 5.75 -9.49
N PHE A 30 1.47 5.94 -8.46
CA PHE A 30 1.11 6.54 -7.16
C PHE A 30 0.45 7.92 -7.29
N LYS A 31 0.92 8.74 -8.24
CA LYS A 31 0.33 10.06 -8.53
C LYS A 31 -1.17 9.96 -8.83
N LYS A 32 -1.62 8.94 -9.57
CA LYS A 32 -3.05 8.81 -9.89
C LYS A 32 -3.90 8.54 -8.65
N TYR A 33 -3.39 7.84 -7.63
CA TYR A 33 -4.10 7.70 -6.35
C TYR A 33 -4.18 9.05 -5.62
N ARG A 34 -3.04 9.75 -5.50
CA ARG A 34 -2.99 11.08 -4.89
C ARG A 34 -3.97 12.06 -5.55
N ASP A 35 -3.99 12.09 -6.88
CA ASP A 35 -4.90 12.94 -7.63
C ASP A 35 -6.38 12.59 -7.35
N ARG A 36 -6.71 11.31 -7.15
CA ARG A 36 -8.08 10.91 -6.78
C ARG A 36 -8.43 11.32 -5.35
N PHE A 37 -7.53 11.15 -4.39
CA PHE A 37 -7.75 11.60 -3.01
C PHE A 37 -7.99 13.10 -2.92
N GLN A 38 -7.32 13.89 -3.77
CA GLN A 38 -7.48 15.35 -3.80
C GLN A 38 -8.77 15.80 -4.51
N ASN A 39 -9.23 15.06 -5.52
CA ASN A 39 -10.37 15.48 -6.36
C ASN A 39 -11.72 14.91 -5.93
N TYR A 40 -11.76 13.88 -5.08
CA TYR A 40 -13.01 13.26 -4.61
C TYR A 40 -13.08 13.40 -3.10
N PRO A 41 -13.84 14.37 -2.55
CA PRO A 41 -13.86 14.67 -1.11
C PRO A 41 -14.18 13.47 -0.21
N ARG A 42 -14.92 12.48 -0.73
CA ARG A 42 -15.25 11.27 0.01
C ARG A 42 -14.06 10.32 0.17
N LEU A 43 -13.04 10.41 -0.69
CA LEU A 43 -11.82 9.60 -0.60
C LEU A 43 -10.80 10.30 0.32
N GLN A 44 -10.63 9.77 1.52
CA GLN A 44 -9.82 10.39 2.57
C GLN A 44 -8.37 9.84 2.63
N GLY A 45 -7.93 9.17 1.56
CA GLY A 45 -6.61 8.56 1.47
C GLY A 45 -6.62 7.06 1.77
N GLY A 46 -5.47 6.56 2.22
CA GLY A 46 -5.25 5.16 2.58
C GLY A 46 -3.84 4.92 3.08
N PHE A 47 -3.52 3.66 3.36
CA PHE A 47 -2.21 3.25 3.87
C PHE A 47 -1.47 2.40 2.84
N ASN A 48 -0.21 2.78 2.55
CA ASN A 48 0.64 1.96 1.69
C ASN A 48 0.90 0.61 2.37
N TRP A 49 0.84 -0.46 1.59
CA TRP A 49 1.26 -1.77 2.05
C TRP A 49 2.66 -2.07 1.51
N ASP A 50 3.70 -2.14 2.33
CA ASP A 50 3.78 -2.04 3.79
C ASP A 50 4.92 -1.10 4.20
N TRP A 51 5.27 -1.09 5.49
CA TRP A 51 6.30 -0.20 6.03
C TRP A 51 7.72 -0.75 5.87
N VAL A 52 7.90 -2.05 6.10
CA VAL A 52 9.22 -2.68 6.19
C VAL A 52 9.16 -4.10 5.67
N ASP A 53 10.15 -4.47 4.85
CA ASP A 53 10.32 -5.84 4.39
C ASP A 53 10.54 -6.78 5.58
N GLN A 54 9.77 -7.86 5.63
CA GLN A 54 9.84 -8.86 6.70
C GLN A 54 10.95 -9.89 6.42
N ALA A 55 12.21 -9.44 6.33
CA ALA A 55 13.36 -10.29 6.04
C ALA A 55 14.27 -10.50 7.25
N LEU A 56 14.82 -11.71 7.37
CA LEU A 56 15.81 -12.08 8.39
C LEU A 56 17.22 -11.91 7.81
N SER A 57 18.14 -11.31 8.55
CA SER A 57 19.55 -11.28 8.14
C SER A 57 20.12 -12.70 8.22
N ALA A 58 20.82 -13.13 7.16
CA ALA A 58 21.37 -14.48 7.08
C ALA A 58 22.50 -14.75 8.08
N ASP A 59 23.28 -13.72 8.43
CA ASP A 59 24.43 -13.77 9.32
C ASP A 59 24.15 -13.27 10.74
N GLY A 60 22.93 -12.76 11.00
CA GLY A 60 22.53 -12.18 12.28
C GLY A 60 23.13 -10.79 12.57
N THR A 61 23.93 -10.23 11.66
CA THR A 61 24.60 -8.93 11.84
C THR A 61 24.01 -7.82 10.97
N GLY A 62 23.27 -8.18 9.92
CA GLY A 62 22.65 -7.23 8.98
C GLY A 62 23.58 -6.78 7.85
N ASP A 63 24.82 -7.27 7.81
CA ASP A 63 25.83 -6.92 6.79
C ASP A 63 25.85 -7.89 5.59
N GLY A 64 25.07 -8.98 5.67
CA GLY A 64 24.93 -9.99 4.62
C GLY A 64 23.68 -9.83 3.74
N TYR A 65 23.16 -10.96 3.23
CA TYR A 65 21.93 -10.99 2.45
C TYR A 65 20.69 -11.22 3.32
N TRP A 66 19.54 -10.78 2.81
CA TRP A 66 18.25 -10.86 3.49
C TRP A 66 17.47 -12.11 3.05
N ASN A 67 17.11 -12.94 4.01
CA ASN A 67 16.25 -14.11 3.82
C ASN A 67 14.79 -13.71 3.96
N ILE A 68 14.05 -13.82 2.86
CA ILE A 68 12.59 -13.69 2.85
C ILE A 68 12.03 -15.12 2.86
N GLY A 69 11.30 -15.46 3.93
CA GLY A 69 10.66 -16.77 4.03
C GLY A 69 9.40 -16.81 3.17
N ASN A 70 9.40 -17.60 2.10
CA ASN A 70 8.18 -18.01 1.42
C ASN A 70 7.70 -19.31 2.06
N LYS A 71 6.43 -19.40 2.45
CA LYS A 71 5.81 -20.65 2.91
C LYS A 71 5.45 -21.50 1.69
N ASP A 72 6.45 -22.07 1.02
CA ASP A 72 6.30 -23.14 0.03
C ASP A 72 7.44 -24.16 0.19
#